data_AF-A0A3D8PVZ8-F1
#
_entry.id   AF-A0A3D8PVZ8-F1
#
_cell.length_a   1.000
_cell.length_b   1.000
_cell.length_c   1.000
_cell.angle_alpha   90.00
_cell.angle_beta   90.00
_cell.angle_gamma   90.00
#
_symmetry.space_group_name_H-M   'P 1'
#
loop_
_entity.id
_entity.type
_entity.pdbx_description
1 polymer ?
#
loop_
_entity_poly.entity_id
_entity_poly.type
_entity_poly.pdbx_seq_one_letter_code
_entity_poly.pdbx_strand_id
1 'polypeptide(L)' 'MGKNELSEFKGRVMKAKGYTVDNENPDAVKYEVAKEQGVPLKEGYNGHLTSEQAGKVGGPIGGNMVKEMVRMAQEQMKRK' A
#
# COMPACT_ATOMS: atom_id res chain seq x y z
N MET A 1 -5.64 -2.33 15.02
CA MET A 1 -5.27 -3.25 13.93
C MET A 1 -3.84 -3.71 14.14
N GLY A 2 -3.61 -5.01 14.23
CA GLY A 2 -2.28 -5.61 14.35
C GLY A 2 -1.50 -5.57 13.04
N LYS A 3 -0.21 -5.93 13.09
CA LYS A 3 0.67 -5.96 11.90
C LYS A 3 0.15 -6.88 10.80
N ASN A 4 -0.31 -8.08 11.17
CA ASN A 4 -0.83 -9.06 10.21
C ASN A 4 -2.11 -8.56 9.55
N GLU A 5 -3.06 -8.07 10.35
CA GLU A 5 -4.31 -7.48 9.84
C GLU A 5 -4.05 -6.28 8.90
N LEU A 6 -3.02 -5.47 9.19
CA LEU A 6 -2.61 -4.37 8.32
C LEU A 6 -2.04 -4.85 6.99
N SER A 7 -1.23 -5.91 7.00
CA SER A 7 -0.67 -6.50 5.78
C SER A 7 -1.77 -7.10 4.91
N GLU A 8 -2.71 -7.85 5.50
CA GLU A 8 -3.89 -8.37 4.80
C GLU A 8 -4.78 -7.24 4.24
N PHE A 9 -5.00 -6.19 5.04
CA PHE A 9 -5.77 -5.02 4.61
C PHE A 9 -5.10 -4.32 3.43
N LYS A 10 -3.77 -4.11 3.48
CA LYS A 10 -2.99 -3.59 2.35
C LYS A 10 -3.21 -4.45 1.10
N GLY A 11 -3.12 -5.77 1.24
CA GLY A 11 -3.31 -6.67 0.11
C GLY A 11 -4.69 -6.55 -0.53
N ARG A 12 -5.76 -6.53 0.30
CA ARG A 12 -7.13 -6.32 -0.19
C ARG A 12 -7.30 -4.98 -0.91
N VAL A 13 -6.82 -3.89 -0.30
CA VAL A 13 -6.93 -2.54 -0.88
C VAL A 13 -6.19 -2.45 -2.21
N MET A 14 -4.95 -2.93 -2.26
CA MET A 14 -4.13 -2.85 -3.46
C MET A 14 -4.67 -3.73 -4.58
N LYS A 15 -5.16 -4.93 -4.26
CA LYS A 15 -5.84 -5.81 -5.22
C LYS A 15 -7.09 -5.16 -5.79
N ALA A 16 -7.91 -4.50 -4.96
CA ALA A 16 -9.07 -3.73 -5.41
C ALA A 16 -8.70 -2.53 -6.31
N LYS A 17 -7.46 -2.05 -6.25
CA LYS A 17 -6.91 -1.01 -7.13
C LYS A 17 -6.31 -1.56 -8.42
N GLY A 18 -6.32 -2.88 -8.62
CA GLY A 18 -5.81 -3.53 -9.83
C GLY A 18 -4.34 -3.95 -9.76
N TYR A 19 -3.68 -3.81 -8.60
CA TYR A 19 -2.31 -4.28 -8.43
C TYR A 19 -2.27 -5.80 -8.28
N THR A 20 -1.21 -6.39 -8.83
CA THR A 20 -0.83 -7.77 -8.51
C THR A 20 -0.27 -7.77 -7.09
N VAL A 21 -0.88 -8.57 -6.22
CA VAL A 21 -0.51 -8.69 -4.81
C VAL A 21 -0.22 -10.16 -4.52
N ASP A 22 0.93 -10.41 -3.89
CA ASP A 22 1.24 -11.70 -3.30
C ASP A 22 0.40 -11.90 -2.02
N ASN A 23 -0.38 -12.98 -1.97
CA ASN A 23 -1.25 -13.25 -0.82
C ASN A 23 -0.45 -13.67 0.42
N GLU A 24 0.74 -14.24 0.26
CA GLU A 24 1.60 -14.64 1.37
C GLU A 24 2.44 -13.47 1.88
N ASN A 25 2.72 -12.49 1.02
CA ASN A 25 3.46 -11.29 1.36
C ASN A 25 2.89 -10.02 0.70
N PRO A 26 1.77 -9.48 1.19
CA PRO A 26 1.17 -8.27 0.63
C PRO A 26 2.08 -7.03 0.64
N ASP A 27 3.08 -7.00 1.52
CA ASP A 27 4.07 -5.93 1.60
C ASP A 27 4.98 -5.86 0.35
N ALA A 28 5.07 -6.94 -0.43
CA ALA A 28 5.82 -7.00 -1.68
C ALA A 28 5.21 -6.14 -2.80
N VAL A 29 3.95 -5.72 -2.69
CA VAL A 29 3.29 -4.85 -3.68
C VAL A 29 4.05 -3.55 -3.96
N LYS A 30 4.87 -3.10 -3.01
CA LYS A 30 5.74 -1.92 -3.18
C LYS A 30 6.69 -2.03 -4.37
N TYR A 31 7.11 -3.24 -4.74
CA TYR A 31 8.00 -3.45 -5.89
C TYR A 31 7.24 -3.32 -7.21
N GLU A 32 6.00 -3.79 -7.25
CA GLU A 32 5.13 -3.61 -8.41
C GLU A 32 4.79 -2.14 -8.62
N VAL A 33 4.41 -1.42 -7.55
CA VAL A 33 4.17 0.02 -7.60
C VAL A 33 5.44 0.76 -8.02
N ALA A 34 6.60 0.40 -7.48
CA ALA A 34 7.87 1.02 -7.86
C ALA A 34 8.21 0.81 -9.35
N LYS A 35 7.97 -0.41 -9.86
CA LYS A 35 8.17 -0.75 -11.28
C LYS A 35 7.27 0.09 -12.18
N GLU A 36 5.99 0.22 -11.84
CA GLU A 36 5.04 1.07 -12.58
C GLU A 36 5.49 2.54 -12.59
N GLN A 37 6.02 3.04 -11.47
CA GLN A 37 6.48 4.42 -11.30
C GLN A 37 7.91 4.67 -11.82
N GLY A 38 8.60 3.65 -12.35
CA GLY A 38 10.00 3.77 -12.79
C GLY A 38 10.99 4.08 -11.67
N VAL A 39 10.67 3.71 -10.43
CA VAL A 39 11.52 3.91 -9.25
C VAL A 39 12.39 2.67 -9.03
N PRO A 40 13.73 2.79 -8.90
CA PRO A 40 14.64 1.66 -8.73
C PRO A 40 14.65 1.14 -7.29
N LEU A 41 13.48 0.75 -6.78
CA LEU A 41 13.33 0.15 -5.46
C LEU A 41 13.81 -1.31 -5.49
N LYS A 42 14.69 -1.66 -4.56
CA LYS A 42 15.22 -3.02 -4.42
C LYS A 42 15.02 -3.58 -3.01
N GLU A 43 15.27 -4.87 -2.84
CA GLU A 43 15.35 -5.45 -1.49
C GLU A 43 16.54 -4.86 -0.71
N GLY A 44 16.38 -4.70 0.59
CA GLY A 44 17.41 -4.12 1.46
C GLY A 44 17.47 -2.59 1.42
N TYR A 45 18.69 -2.04 1.33
CA TYR A 45 18.92 -0.61 1.52
C TYR A 45 18.61 0.23 0.28
N ASN A 46 17.74 1.22 0.45
CA ASN A 46 17.28 2.15 -0.59
C ASN A 46 17.55 3.62 -0.24
N GLY A 47 18.55 3.92 0.61
CA GLY A 47 18.82 5.31 1.02
C GLY A 47 19.35 6.23 -0.09
N HIS A 48 19.60 5.69 -1.29
CA HIS A 48 19.89 6.48 -2.49
C HIS A 48 18.62 7.03 -3.16
N LEU A 49 17.43 6.55 -2.82
CA LEU A 49 16.17 7.08 -3.33
C LEU A 49 15.90 8.46 -2.74
N THR A 50 15.48 9.39 -3.59
CA THR A 50 15.02 10.69 -3.11
C THR A 50 13.70 10.54 -2.34
N SER A 51 13.40 11.51 -1.47
CA SER A 51 12.10 11.55 -0.77
C SER A 51 10.92 11.55 -1.74
N GLU A 52 11.07 12.19 -2.90
CA GLU A 52 10.07 12.18 -3.97
C GLU A 52 9.86 10.77 -4.53
N GLN A 53 10.93 10.03 -4.83
CA GLN A 53 10.84 8.65 -5.31
C GLN A 53 10.21 7.72 -4.28
N ALA A 54 10.61 7.83 -3.02
CA ALA A 54 9.97 7.09 -1.93
C ALA A 54 8.47 7.43 -1.82
N GLY A 55 8.12 8.72 -1.98
CA GLY A 55 6.75 9.20 -2.01
C GLY A 55 5.93 8.65 -3.19
N LYS A 56 6.52 8.54 -4.38
CA LYS A 56 5.86 7.96 -5.57
C LYS A 56 5.47 6.50 -5.36
N VAL A 57 6.23 5.75 -4.55
CA VAL A 57 5.88 4.36 -4.19
C VAL A 57 4.92 4.30 -2.99
N GLY A 58 5.28 4.99 -1.90
CA GLY A 58 4.53 4.90 -0.64
C GLY A 58 3.18 5.62 -0.68
N GLY A 59 3.07 6.69 -1.46
CA GLY A 59 1.88 7.53 -1.58
C GLY A 59 0.65 6.77 -2.09
N PRO A 60 0.72 6.10 -3.25
CA PRO A 60 -0.37 5.27 -3.74
C PRO A 60 -0.79 4.17 -2.76
N ILE A 61 0.17 3.50 -2.11
CA ILE A 61 -0.12 2.41 -1.16
C ILE A 61 -0.79 2.97 0.10
N GLY A 62 -0.13 3.91 0.78
CA GLY A 62 -0.60 4.52 2.02
C GLY A 62 -1.88 5.32 1.83
N GLY A 63 -1.96 6.12 0.79
CA GLY A 63 -3.11 6.97 0.49
C GLY A 63 -4.38 6.16 0.21
N ASN A 64 -4.27 5.07 -0.57
CA ASN A 64 -5.43 4.19 -0.80
C ASN A 64 -5.85 3.46 0.47
N MET A 65 -4.90 3.00 1.30
CA MET A 65 -5.22 2.39 2.61
C MET A 65 -5.95 3.37 3.52
N VAL A 66 -5.46 4.61 3.66
CA VAL A 66 -6.10 5.64 4.50
C VAL A 66 -7.49 5.98 3.98
N LYS A 67 -7.63 6.18 2.66
CA LYS A 67 -8.93 6.46 2.04
C LYS A 67 -9.96 5.37 2.34
N GLU A 68 -9.53 4.10 2.28
CA GLU A 68 -10.40 2.97 2.58
C GLU A 68 -10.74 2.87 4.08
N MET A 69 -9.78 3.10 4.98
CA MET A 69 -10.06 3.14 6.42
C MET A 69 -11.08 4.22 6.78
N VAL A 70 -10.96 5.41 6.17
CA VAL A 70 -11.92 6.51 6.36
C VAL A 70 -13.32 6.10 5.86
N ARG A 71 -13.40 5.48 4.67
CA ARG A 71 -14.67 4.96 4.14
C ARG A 71 -15.34 3.97 5.11
N MET A 72 -14.58 2.99 5.61
CA MET A 72 -15.07 1.99 6.55
C MET A 72 -15.56 2.63 7.85
N ALA A 73 -14.86 3.63 8.38
CA ALA A 73 -15.27 4.37 9.57
C ALA A 73 -16.58 5.14 9.35
N GLN A 74 -16.72 5.82 8.21
CA GLN A 74 -17.94 6.54 7.84
C GLN A 74 -19.14 5.58 7.73
N GLU A 75 -18.96 4.39 7.15
CA GLU A 75 -20.01 3.37 7.07
C GLU A 75 -20.44 2.85 8.43
N GLN A 76 -19.51 2.67 9.37
CA GLN A 76 -19.84 2.28 10.74
C GLN A 76 -20.63 3.37 11.46
N MET A 77 -20.31 4.64 11.24
CA MET A 77 -21.05 5.77 11.84
C MET A 77 -22.49 5.87 11.31
N LYS A 78 -22.72 5.55 10.03
CA LYS A 78 -24.07 5.53 9.43
C LYS A 78 -24.96 4.38 9.91
N ARG A 79 -24.36 3.32 10.45
CA ARG A 79 -25.06 2.13 10.97
C ARG A 79 -25.39 2.23 12.46
N LYS A 80 -25.02 3.34 13.11
CA LYS A 80 -25.46 3.70 14.46
C LYS A 80 -26.70 4.58 14.35
#